data_AF-A0AAD7XMP5-F1
#
_entry.id   AF-A0AAD7XMP5-F1
#
_cell.length_a   1.000
_cell.length_b   1.000
_cell.length_c   1.000
_cell.angle_alpha   90.00
_cell.angle_beta   90.00
_cell.angle_gamma   90.00
#
_symmetry.space_group_name_H-M   'P 1'
#
loop_
_entity.id
_entity.type
_entity.pdbx_description
1 polymer ?
#
loop_
_entity_poly.entity_id
_entity_poly.type
_entity_poly.pdbx_seq_one_letter_code
_entity_poly.pdbx_strand_id
1 'polypeptide(L)'
;MLLLLLVASLTTTTTPCWGFVLRPPPPRFSMVSFAEDAIGAWVGSADLEVGTKVMVNDVNDGISLSAIFWTTVEELLREAKNEASQAVLVFSRGESPLAAWVDYVASLDIRGLEISCRDDAPCPTLLARVEPEMASDLLEIDASGSVPTMQRWVQDVIVDTKVCPFTASPTVAGSGLADVQPGAIGYPTCAAVGSSDAALVVLMSTFWSTAVDLLNAPPEDLSTLLLCAPHFAPRDHDAFARMTACLVKNLKLVQADHLLSLVFFHPLYDRSRIHPPDAMTHGHLPPEPWLPSYLRLAHSEEEIANLTKDQLKRANYQRRAPFTVINVLRSDQVEKAETVVPWELIEPEPGRRVRVSGARVYAQNTWRLATKSQQRTDPDTGHLYLAG
;
A
#
# COMPACT_ATOMS: atom_id res chain seq x y z
N MET A 1 -55.74 15.05 -8.11
CA MET A 1 -54.28 15.24 -8.06
C MET A 1 -53.72 14.06 -7.27
N LEU A 2 -53.69 12.83 -7.81
CA LEU A 2 -52.89 12.29 -8.93
C LEU A 2 -51.39 12.56 -8.70
N LEU A 3 -50.48 11.59 -8.59
CA LEU A 3 -50.48 10.25 -9.20
C LEU A 3 -49.59 9.25 -8.42
N LEU A 4 -50.15 8.07 -8.13
CA LEU A 4 -49.44 6.80 -7.92
C LEU A 4 -48.75 6.38 -9.23
N LEU A 5 -47.63 5.64 -9.16
CA LEU A 5 -47.34 4.59 -10.14
C LEU A 5 -46.48 3.48 -9.52
N LEU A 6 -47.17 2.38 -9.23
CA LEU A 6 -46.67 1.02 -9.13
C LEU A 6 -46.66 0.44 -10.55
N VAL A 7 -45.56 -0.17 -11.01
CA VAL A 7 -45.60 -1.14 -12.12
C VAL A 7 -44.77 -2.36 -11.72
N ALA A 8 -45.40 -3.51 -11.95
CA ALA A 8 -44.96 -4.84 -11.57
C ALA A 8 -43.92 -5.43 -12.52
N SER A 9 -43.14 -6.35 -11.94
CA SER A 9 -42.56 -7.59 -12.48
C SER A 9 -42.64 -7.84 -13.99
N LEU A 10 -41.47 -7.96 -14.61
CA LEU A 10 -41.22 -8.93 -15.68
C LEU A 10 -39.87 -9.62 -15.41
N THR A 11 -39.98 -10.94 -15.25
CA THR A 11 -38.89 -11.92 -15.22
C THR A 11 -38.18 -12.00 -16.57
N THR A 12 -36.90 -11.67 -16.61
CA THR A 12 -35.97 -12.24 -17.60
C THR A 12 -34.63 -12.47 -16.91
N THR A 13 -34.27 -13.74 -16.79
CA THR A 13 -32.93 -14.24 -16.49
C THR A 13 -31.95 -13.72 -17.53
N THR A 14 -31.14 -12.74 -17.16
CA THR A 14 -29.91 -12.41 -17.89
C THR A 14 -28.74 -12.63 -16.94
N THR A 15 -28.03 -13.72 -17.18
CA THR A 15 -26.68 -13.97 -16.68
C THR A 15 -25.82 -12.73 -16.96
N PRO A 16 -25.18 -12.10 -15.96
CA PRO A 16 -24.16 -11.11 -16.25
C PRO A 16 -22.95 -11.85 -16.80
N CYS A 17 -22.73 -11.71 -18.11
CA CYS A 17 -21.45 -12.00 -18.72
C CYS A 17 -20.41 -11.10 -18.05
N TRP A 18 -19.45 -11.71 -17.36
CA TRP A 18 -18.22 -11.07 -16.93
C TRP A 18 -17.50 -10.57 -18.19
N GLY A 19 -17.71 -9.30 -18.52
CA GLY A 19 -16.90 -8.63 -19.52
C GLY A 19 -15.48 -8.57 -18.97
N PHE A 20 -14.56 -9.24 -19.66
CA PHE A 20 -13.13 -8.99 -19.47
C PHE A 20 -12.92 -7.49 -19.68
N VAL A 21 -12.67 -6.76 -18.59
CA VAL A 21 -12.06 -5.44 -18.68
C VAL A 21 -10.68 -5.70 -19.25
N LEU A 22 -10.52 -5.51 -20.55
CA LEU A 22 -9.22 -5.44 -21.20
C LEU A 22 -8.43 -4.39 -20.42
N ARG A 23 -7.34 -4.81 -19.77
CA ARG A 23 -6.37 -3.87 -19.21
C ARG A 23 -6.09 -2.81 -20.28
N PRO A 24 -6.11 -1.51 -19.96
CA PRO A 24 -5.57 -0.54 -20.89
C PRO A 24 -4.15 -1.01 -21.28
N PRO A 25 -3.77 -0.90 -22.56
CA PRO A 25 -2.39 -1.21 -22.95
C PRO A 25 -1.47 -0.36 -22.07
N PRO A 26 -0.29 -0.88 -21.68
CA PRO A 26 0.69 -0.07 -20.95
C PRO A 26 0.93 1.25 -21.70
N PRO A 27 1.27 2.33 -20.99
CA PRO A 27 1.48 3.64 -21.60
C PRO A 27 2.35 3.50 -22.85
N ARG A 28 1.85 4.00 -23.98
CA ARG A 28 2.59 3.97 -25.24
C ARG A 28 3.79 4.90 -25.11
N PHE A 29 4.97 4.32 -24.99
CA PHE A 29 6.24 5.02 -25.01
C PHE A 29 6.39 5.80 -26.33
N SER A 30 6.53 7.12 -26.22
CA SER A 30 6.83 8.01 -27.34
C SER A 30 8.36 8.03 -27.53
N MET A 31 8.84 7.57 -28.69
CA MET A 31 10.27 7.58 -29.02
C MET A 31 10.72 9.00 -29.37
N VAL A 32 11.55 9.60 -28.51
CA VAL A 32 12.22 10.88 -28.77
C VAL A 32 13.47 10.60 -29.63
N SER A 33 13.40 10.97 -30.92
CA SER A 33 14.37 10.56 -31.96
C SER A 33 15.79 11.13 -31.83
N PHE A 34 16.09 12.00 -30.86
CA PHE A 34 17.41 12.63 -30.72
C PHE A 34 18.32 11.94 -29.69
N ALA A 35 17.77 11.09 -28.82
CA ALA A 35 18.55 10.38 -27.80
C ALA A 35 19.02 8.98 -28.27
N GLU A 36 18.35 8.39 -29.27
CA GLU A 36 18.59 7.00 -29.69
C GLU A 36 20.01 6.77 -30.22
N ASP A 37 20.56 7.70 -31.00
CA ASP A 37 21.91 7.52 -31.59
C ASP A 37 23.02 7.60 -30.53
N ALA A 38 22.91 8.53 -29.58
CA ALA A 38 23.91 8.70 -28.52
C ALA A 38 23.81 7.59 -27.47
N ILE A 39 22.58 7.21 -27.09
CA ILE A 39 22.33 6.08 -26.17
C ILE A 39 22.76 4.78 -26.84
N GLY A 40 22.38 4.56 -28.10
CA GLY A 40 22.76 3.36 -28.87
C GLY A 40 24.27 3.23 -29.04
N ALA A 41 24.96 4.34 -29.35
CA ALA A 41 26.42 4.37 -29.42
C ALA A 41 27.06 4.08 -28.05
N TRP A 42 26.54 4.68 -26.97
CA TRP A 42 27.04 4.41 -25.62
C TRP A 42 26.81 2.95 -25.22
N VAL A 43 25.59 2.42 -25.36
CA VAL A 43 25.24 1.01 -25.09
C VAL A 43 26.15 0.06 -25.87
N GLY A 44 26.43 0.35 -27.15
CA GLY A 44 27.32 -0.47 -27.96
C GLY A 44 28.80 -0.39 -27.58
N SER A 45 29.21 0.64 -26.82
CA SER A 45 30.58 0.83 -26.33
C SER A 45 30.76 0.53 -24.85
N ALA A 46 29.67 0.47 -24.09
CA ALA A 46 29.67 0.22 -22.67
C ALA A 46 30.03 -1.24 -22.42
N ASP A 47 30.84 -1.49 -21.39
CA ASP A 47 31.22 -2.83 -20.93
C ASP A 47 30.03 -3.48 -20.20
N LEU A 48 28.98 -3.81 -20.98
CA LEU A 48 27.77 -4.48 -20.53
C LEU A 48 27.87 -5.98 -20.82
N GLU A 49 27.41 -6.80 -19.88
CA GLU A 49 27.37 -8.25 -20.07
C GLU A 49 26.38 -8.61 -21.19
N VAL A 50 26.66 -9.71 -21.87
CA VAL A 50 25.78 -10.24 -22.92
C VAL A 50 24.42 -10.56 -22.29
N GLY A 51 23.34 -10.07 -22.92
CA GLY A 51 21.97 -10.27 -22.43
C GLY A 51 21.43 -9.12 -21.57
N THR A 52 22.22 -8.07 -21.32
CA THR A 52 21.76 -6.87 -20.61
C THR A 52 20.53 -6.25 -21.29
N LYS A 53 19.43 -6.10 -20.55
CA LYS A 53 18.25 -5.38 -21.02
C LYS A 53 18.50 -3.88 -20.98
N VAL A 54 18.12 -3.14 -22.03
CA VAL A 54 18.18 -1.67 -22.02
C VAL A 54 16.78 -1.11 -22.10
N MET A 55 16.42 -0.26 -21.14
CA MET A 55 15.14 0.44 -21.11
C MET A 55 15.37 1.94 -21.14
N VAL A 56 14.81 2.62 -22.12
CA VAL A 56 14.83 4.09 -22.20
C VAL A 56 13.48 4.61 -21.75
N ASN A 57 13.49 5.55 -20.80
CA ASN A 57 12.28 6.07 -20.21
C ASN A 57 12.27 7.60 -20.18
N ASP A 58 11.16 8.19 -20.65
CA ASP A 58 10.96 9.64 -20.75
C ASP A 58 10.19 10.23 -19.54
N VAL A 59 10.06 9.46 -18.46
CA VAL A 59 9.22 9.86 -17.34
C VAL A 59 10.02 10.63 -16.30
N ASN A 60 9.51 11.81 -15.95
CA ASN A 60 10.12 12.74 -15.01
C ASN A 60 9.45 12.74 -13.62
N ASP A 61 8.44 11.89 -13.40
CA ASP A 61 7.81 11.76 -12.08
C ASP A 61 8.39 10.57 -11.30
N GLY A 62 8.53 10.74 -9.99
CA GLY A 62 9.17 9.75 -9.12
C GLY A 62 8.35 8.47 -8.92
N ILE A 63 7.03 8.51 -9.11
CA ILE A 63 6.16 7.33 -8.96
C ILE A 63 6.42 6.37 -10.10
N SER A 64 6.41 6.87 -11.33
CA SER A 64 6.74 6.09 -12.51
C SER A 64 8.16 5.57 -12.45
N LEU A 65 9.14 6.39 -12.04
CA LEU A 65 10.53 5.94 -11.79
C LEU A 65 10.57 4.69 -10.90
N SER A 66 9.91 4.74 -9.74
CA SER A 66 9.84 3.59 -8.83
C SER A 66 9.11 2.40 -9.47
N ALA A 67 7.98 2.62 -10.15
CA ALA A 67 7.23 1.55 -10.81
C ALA A 67 8.07 0.83 -11.86
N ILE A 68 8.74 1.58 -12.74
CA ILE A 68 9.62 1.03 -13.78
C ILE A 68 10.76 0.25 -13.15
N PHE A 69 11.46 0.84 -12.17
CA PHE A 69 12.58 0.18 -11.52
C PHE A 69 12.16 -1.14 -10.87
N TRP A 70 11.16 -1.12 -9.99
CA TRP A 70 10.80 -2.31 -9.23
C TRP A 70 10.22 -3.41 -10.13
N THR A 71 9.48 -3.04 -11.18
CA THR A 71 9.03 -4.00 -12.20
C THR A 71 10.22 -4.63 -12.94
N THR A 72 11.21 -3.81 -13.32
CA THR A 72 12.42 -4.31 -13.99
C THR A 72 13.19 -5.26 -13.08
N VAL A 73 13.38 -4.92 -11.81
CA VAL A 73 14.08 -5.80 -10.86
C VAL A 73 13.30 -7.10 -10.63
N GLU A 74 11.97 -7.06 -10.57
CA GLU A 74 11.16 -8.28 -10.51
C GLU A 74 11.33 -9.16 -11.75
N GLU A 75 11.39 -8.56 -12.95
CA GLU A 75 11.66 -9.31 -14.18
C GLU A 75 13.05 -9.95 -14.17
N LEU A 76 14.08 -9.19 -13.79
CA LEU A 76 15.44 -9.71 -13.64
C LEU A 76 15.48 -10.87 -12.65
N LEU A 77 14.75 -10.74 -11.54
CA LEU A 77 14.63 -11.78 -10.53
C LEU A 77 13.99 -13.06 -11.07
N ARG A 78 12.97 -12.96 -11.94
CA ARG A 78 12.35 -14.13 -12.58
C ARG A 78 13.29 -14.82 -13.57
N GLU A 79 14.20 -14.08 -14.19
CA GLU A 79 15.16 -14.56 -15.18
C GLU A 79 16.44 -15.12 -14.55
N ALA A 80 16.85 -14.62 -13.39
CA ALA A 80 18.11 -14.95 -12.74
C ALA A 80 18.19 -16.39 -12.17
N LYS A 81 17.36 -17.34 -12.61
CA LYS A 81 17.25 -18.69 -12.00
C LYS A 81 18.57 -19.47 -12.00
N ASN A 82 19.40 -19.28 -13.03
CA ASN A 82 20.64 -20.05 -13.21
C ASN A 82 21.89 -19.15 -13.31
N GLU A 83 21.72 -17.92 -13.79
CA GLU A 83 22.80 -16.97 -14.06
C GLU A 83 22.33 -15.58 -13.65
N ALA A 84 23.26 -14.70 -13.27
CA ALA A 84 22.90 -13.33 -12.91
C ALA A 84 22.19 -12.65 -14.09
N SER A 85 21.19 -11.83 -13.79
CA SER A 85 20.47 -11.06 -14.79
C SER A 85 20.65 -9.57 -14.52
N GLN A 86 20.85 -8.78 -15.57
CA GLN A 86 21.04 -7.33 -15.42
C GLN A 86 20.26 -6.50 -16.44
N ALA A 87 19.90 -5.29 -16.01
CA ALA A 87 19.27 -4.27 -16.84
C ALA A 87 19.94 -2.91 -16.64
N VAL A 88 19.96 -2.15 -17.73
CA VAL A 88 20.34 -0.75 -17.78
C VAL A 88 19.08 0.07 -18.00
N LEU A 89 18.76 0.91 -17.04
CA LEU A 89 17.66 1.86 -17.08
C LEU A 89 18.22 3.24 -17.42
N VAL A 90 17.80 3.79 -18.56
CA VAL A 90 18.23 5.07 -19.07
C VAL A 90 17.09 6.07 -18.94
N PHE A 91 17.31 7.17 -18.23
CA PHE A 91 16.30 8.19 -17.98
C PHE A 91 16.54 9.43 -18.83
N SER A 92 15.47 9.96 -19.42
CA SER A 92 15.48 11.26 -20.10
C SER A 92 16.01 12.34 -19.16
N ARG A 93 16.90 13.18 -19.68
CA ARG A 93 17.56 14.25 -18.90
C ARG A 93 16.54 15.10 -18.13
N GLY A 94 16.70 15.13 -16.82
CA GLY A 94 15.96 16.00 -15.90
C GLY A 94 16.62 16.03 -14.52
N GLU A 95 16.21 16.97 -13.67
CA GLU A 95 16.59 17.08 -12.26
C GLU A 95 16.02 15.93 -11.40
N SER A 96 15.98 14.72 -11.96
CA SER A 96 15.51 13.53 -11.26
C SER A 96 16.43 13.27 -10.06
N PRO A 97 15.88 12.95 -8.88
CA PRO A 97 16.66 12.61 -7.70
C PRO A 97 17.34 11.23 -7.83
N LEU A 98 17.79 10.83 -9.04
CA LEU A 98 18.27 9.49 -9.35
C LEU A 98 19.41 9.06 -8.42
N ALA A 99 20.38 9.94 -8.15
CA ALA A 99 21.47 9.64 -7.23
C ALA A 99 20.95 9.36 -5.81
N ALA A 100 20.10 10.24 -5.27
CA ALA A 100 19.50 10.03 -3.94
C ALA A 100 18.59 8.80 -3.89
N TRP A 101 17.94 8.49 -5.02
CA TRP A 101 17.10 7.31 -5.20
C TRP A 101 17.93 6.02 -5.24
N VAL A 102 19.08 6.02 -5.93
CA VAL A 102 20.05 4.91 -5.93
C VAL A 102 20.64 4.71 -4.54
N ASP A 103 21.11 5.77 -3.90
CA ASP A 103 21.62 5.70 -2.53
C ASP A 103 20.59 5.11 -1.57
N TYR A 104 19.31 5.47 -1.76
CA TYR A 104 18.22 4.90 -1.00
C TYR A 104 18.05 3.41 -1.25
N VAL A 105 17.92 2.97 -2.51
CA VAL A 105 17.70 1.54 -2.79
C VAL A 105 18.91 0.72 -2.35
N ALA A 106 20.13 1.24 -2.49
CA ALA A 106 21.35 0.61 -1.98
C ALA A 106 21.32 0.51 -0.44
N SER A 107 20.77 1.53 0.24
CA SER A 107 20.58 1.51 1.70
C SER A 107 19.54 0.49 2.21
N LEU A 108 18.77 -0.14 1.31
CA LEU A 108 17.82 -1.18 1.69
C LEU A 108 18.51 -2.53 1.97
N ASP A 109 19.76 -2.71 1.55
CA ASP A 109 20.55 -3.92 1.77
C ASP A 109 19.83 -5.20 1.32
N ILE A 110 19.21 -5.14 0.13
CA ILE A 110 18.48 -6.26 -0.48
C ILE A 110 19.52 -7.27 -0.99
N ARG A 111 19.58 -8.45 -0.37
CA ARG A 111 20.58 -9.46 -0.72
C ARG A 111 20.40 -9.94 -2.16
N GLY A 112 21.52 -9.97 -2.89
CA GLY A 112 21.56 -10.37 -4.29
C GLY A 112 21.05 -9.32 -5.27
N LEU A 113 20.73 -8.09 -4.82
CA LEU A 113 20.46 -6.95 -5.69
C LEU A 113 21.63 -5.96 -5.63
N GLU A 114 22.30 -5.78 -6.75
CA GLU A 114 23.31 -4.73 -6.93
C GLU A 114 22.74 -3.61 -7.80
N ILE A 115 22.98 -2.37 -7.39
CA ILE A 115 22.61 -1.19 -8.17
C ILE A 115 23.76 -0.19 -8.22
N SER A 116 23.90 0.49 -9.35
CA SER A 116 24.90 1.55 -9.52
C SER A 116 24.46 2.60 -10.54
N CYS A 117 24.92 3.84 -10.35
CA CYS A 117 24.83 4.88 -11.36
C CYS A 117 25.97 4.74 -12.38
N ARG A 118 25.70 5.05 -13.65
CA ARG A 118 26.68 5.11 -14.72
C ARG A 118 26.98 6.56 -15.08
N ASP A 119 28.04 7.11 -14.49
CA ASP A 119 28.48 8.50 -14.73
C ASP A 119 29.08 8.70 -16.13
N ASP A 120 29.45 7.61 -16.81
CA ASP A 120 29.96 7.60 -18.17
C ASP A 120 28.86 7.69 -19.24
N ALA A 121 27.60 7.52 -18.85
CA ALA A 121 26.47 7.55 -19.77
C ALA A 121 26.10 8.99 -20.19
N PRO A 122 25.59 9.20 -21.42
CA PRO A 122 25.20 10.54 -21.92
C PRO A 122 23.97 11.14 -21.20
N CYS A 123 23.33 10.35 -20.34
CA CYS A 123 22.11 10.64 -19.60
C CYS A 123 22.10 9.85 -18.29
N PRO A 124 21.31 10.28 -17.28
CA PRO A 124 21.18 9.56 -16.01
C PRO A 124 20.83 8.10 -16.26
N THR A 125 21.70 7.20 -15.84
CA THR A 125 21.61 5.78 -16.17
C THR A 125 21.90 4.94 -14.94
N LEU A 126 21.06 3.94 -14.72
CA LEU A 126 21.16 2.99 -13.62
C LEU A 126 21.43 1.59 -14.17
N LEU A 127 22.42 0.91 -13.60
CA LEU A 127 22.62 -0.53 -13.79
C LEU A 127 22.04 -1.26 -12.57
N ALA A 128 21.11 -2.18 -12.81
CA ALA A 128 20.57 -3.10 -11.82
C ALA A 128 20.98 -4.52 -12.19
N ARG A 129 21.47 -5.28 -11.21
CA ARG A 129 21.88 -6.67 -11.36
C ARG A 129 21.29 -7.50 -10.24
N VAL A 130 20.72 -8.65 -10.60
CA VAL A 130 20.14 -9.62 -9.66
C VAL A 130 20.92 -10.93 -9.75
N GLU A 131 21.42 -11.37 -8.60
CA GLU A 131 22.14 -12.63 -8.45
C GLU A 131 21.18 -13.83 -8.32
N PRO A 132 21.59 -15.04 -8.78
CA PRO A 132 20.70 -16.20 -8.81
C PRO A 132 20.18 -16.67 -7.45
N GLU A 133 20.96 -16.44 -6.41
CA GLU A 133 20.58 -16.79 -5.03
C GLU A 133 19.27 -16.13 -4.62
N MET A 134 19.00 -14.91 -5.09
CA MET A 134 17.76 -14.20 -4.79
C MET A 134 16.55 -14.84 -5.49
N ALA A 135 16.73 -15.30 -6.73
CA ALA A 135 15.67 -15.92 -7.53
C ALA A 135 15.21 -17.26 -6.97
N SER A 136 16.09 -17.97 -6.24
CA SER A 136 15.80 -19.28 -5.66
C SER A 136 14.66 -19.26 -4.62
N ASP A 137 14.38 -18.09 -4.04
CA ASP A 137 13.32 -17.89 -3.04
C ASP A 137 11.94 -17.58 -3.66
N LEU A 138 11.85 -17.41 -4.98
CA LEU A 138 10.58 -17.10 -5.64
C LEU A 138 9.65 -18.31 -5.69
N LEU A 139 8.51 -18.19 -5.02
CA LEU A 139 7.39 -19.10 -5.11
C LEU A 139 6.21 -18.37 -5.76
N GLU A 140 5.59 -19.01 -6.76
CA GLU A 140 4.34 -18.51 -7.35
C GLU A 140 3.15 -19.21 -6.67
N ILE A 141 2.36 -18.43 -5.94
CA ILE A 141 1.13 -18.90 -5.32
C ILE A 141 -0.03 -18.05 -5.83
N ASP A 142 -1.12 -18.71 -6.23
CA ASP A 142 -2.35 -18.02 -6.61
C ASP A 142 -2.97 -17.34 -5.39
N ALA A 143 -3.00 -16.01 -5.44
CA ALA A 143 -3.58 -15.17 -4.41
C ALA A 143 -5.05 -14.79 -4.70
N SER A 144 -5.65 -15.28 -5.79
CA SER A 144 -7.01 -14.90 -6.23
C SER A 144 -8.10 -15.18 -5.18
N GLY A 145 -7.93 -16.25 -4.40
CA GLY A 145 -8.83 -16.61 -3.30
C GLY A 145 -8.87 -15.59 -2.15
N SER A 146 -7.94 -14.63 -2.10
CA SER A 146 -7.87 -13.62 -1.04
C SER A 146 -8.93 -12.52 -1.16
N VAL A 147 -9.45 -12.25 -2.37
CA VAL A 147 -10.38 -11.12 -2.60
C VAL A 147 -11.72 -11.31 -1.86
N PRO A 148 -12.42 -12.46 -1.95
CA PRO A 148 -13.67 -12.66 -1.21
C PRO A 148 -13.48 -12.60 0.31
N THR A 149 -12.38 -13.16 0.83
CA THR A 149 -12.02 -13.08 2.25
C THR A 149 -11.83 -11.62 2.68
N MET A 150 -11.14 -10.82 1.88
CA MET A 150 -10.92 -9.41 2.18
C MET A 150 -12.19 -8.56 2.09
N GLN A 151 -13.07 -8.82 1.12
CA GLN A 151 -14.37 -8.16 1.04
C GLN A 151 -15.25 -8.48 2.26
N ARG A 152 -15.26 -9.74 2.71
CA ARG A 152 -15.95 -10.14 3.94
C ARG A 152 -15.39 -9.43 5.16
N TRP A 153 -14.07 -9.38 5.30
CA TRP A 153 -13.42 -8.64 6.38
C TRP A 153 -13.73 -7.13 6.32
N VAL A 154 -13.77 -6.51 5.13
CA VAL A 154 -14.18 -5.10 5.00
C VAL A 154 -15.62 -4.90 5.46
N GLN A 155 -16.54 -5.80 5.11
CA GLN A 155 -17.92 -5.75 5.62
C GLN A 155 -17.94 -5.83 7.15
N ASP A 156 -17.40 -6.91 7.70
CA ASP A 156 -17.52 -7.26 9.11
C ASP A 156 -16.78 -6.25 10.02
N VAL A 157 -15.60 -5.78 9.59
CA VAL A 157 -14.71 -4.95 10.42
C VAL A 157 -14.82 -3.48 10.05
N ILE A 158 -14.77 -3.11 8.78
CA ILE A 158 -14.71 -1.69 8.41
C ILE A 158 -16.11 -1.07 8.42
N VAL A 159 -17.08 -1.71 7.77
CA VAL A 159 -18.43 -1.18 7.59
C VAL A 159 -19.28 -1.40 8.85
N ASP A 160 -19.45 -2.64 9.30
CA ASP A 160 -20.38 -2.98 10.38
C ASP A 160 -19.93 -2.38 11.72
N THR A 161 -18.62 -2.40 12.01
CA THR A 161 -18.09 -1.74 13.21
C THR A 161 -17.87 -0.25 13.03
N LYS A 162 -18.09 0.31 11.83
CA LYS A 162 -17.90 1.73 11.52
C LYS A 162 -16.50 2.21 11.89
N VAL A 163 -15.46 1.45 11.53
CA VAL A 163 -14.06 1.86 11.73
C VAL A 163 -13.72 3.04 10.82
N CYS A 164 -14.17 2.99 9.56
CA CYS A 164 -14.05 4.07 8.60
C CYS A 164 -15.45 4.59 8.25
N PRO A 165 -15.78 5.87 8.52
CA PRO A 165 -17.10 6.41 8.18
C PRO A 165 -17.29 6.63 6.67
N PHE A 166 -16.22 6.57 5.88
CA PHE A 166 -16.22 6.86 4.45
C PHE A 166 -16.27 5.60 3.56
N THR A 167 -16.43 4.43 4.16
CA THR A 167 -16.58 3.15 3.46
C THR A 167 -18.03 2.68 3.62
N ALA A 168 -18.80 2.71 2.54
CA ALA A 168 -20.23 2.35 2.59
C ALA A 168 -20.47 0.85 2.41
N SER A 169 -19.59 0.16 1.67
CA SER A 169 -19.68 -1.27 1.42
C SER A 169 -18.29 -1.85 1.11
N PRO A 170 -18.14 -3.18 1.00
CA PRO A 170 -16.92 -3.86 0.54
C PRO A 170 -16.53 -3.56 -0.90
N THR A 171 -17.29 -2.73 -1.61
CA THR A 171 -17.00 -2.39 -3.00
C THR A 171 -16.97 -0.89 -3.23
N VAL A 172 -17.33 -0.07 -2.24
CA VAL A 172 -17.50 1.39 -2.40
C VAL A 172 -16.87 2.13 -1.22
N ALA A 173 -15.96 3.05 -1.54
CA ALA A 173 -15.32 3.98 -0.62
C ALA A 173 -15.53 5.45 -1.06
N GLY A 174 -15.02 6.40 -0.28
CA GLY A 174 -15.20 7.83 -0.53
C GLY A 174 -16.61 8.35 -0.25
N SER A 175 -17.44 7.57 0.45
CA SER A 175 -18.83 7.93 0.73
C SER A 175 -18.93 9.03 1.79
N GLY A 176 -19.71 10.07 1.52
CA GLY A 176 -19.93 11.18 2.47
C GLY A 176 -18.81 12.22 2.50
N LEU A 177 -17.83 12.14 1.60
CA LEU A 177 -16.84 13.19 1.39
C LEU A 177 -17.45 14.30 0.51
N ALA A 178 -17.28 15.56 0.92
CA ALA A 178 -17.73 16.69 0.12
C ALA A 178 -16.96 16.75 -1.21
N ASP A 179 -17.67 16.99 -2.32
CA ASP A 179 -17.09 17.14 -3.66
C ASP A 179 -16.20 15.95 -4.10
N VAL A 180 -16.53 14.74 -3.64
CA VAL A 180 -15.95 13.47 -4.09
C VAL A 180 -17.09 12.52 -4.37
N GLN A 181 -17.16 12.02 -5.61
CA GLN A 181 -18.06 10.92 -5.92
C GLN A 181 -17.52 9.64 -5.29
N PRO A 182 -18.36 8.83 -4.62
CA PRO A 182 -17.95 7.52 -4.14
C PRO A 182 -17.46 6.68 -5.31
N GLY A 183 -16.37 5.94 -5.10
CA GLY A 183 -15.76 5.11 -6.13
C GLY A 183 -15.45 3.70 -5.66
N ALA A 184 -15.05 2.85 -6.59
CA ALA A 184 -14.80 1.44 -6.28
C ALA A 184 -13.58 1.26 -5.36
N ILE A 185 -13.60 0.17 -4.60
CA ILE A 185 -12.42 -0.37 -3.91
C ILE A 185 -11.80 -1.43 -4.81
N GLY A 186 -10.55 -1.23 -5.22
CA GLY A 186 -9.79 -2.28 -5.91
C GLY A 186 -9.09 -3.22 -4.93
N TYR A 187 -9.00 -4.50 -5.30
CA TYR A 187 -8.38 -5.55 -4.49
C TYR A 187 -7.26 -6.26 -5.27
N PRO A 188 -6.20 -5.56 -5.68
CA PRO A 188 -5.08 -6.20 -6.36
C PRO A 188 -4.40 -7.19 -5.42
N THR A 189 -3.95 -8.31 -5.97
CA THR A 189 -3.29 -9.37 -5.20
C THR A 189 -1.82 -9.44 -5.55
N CYS A 190 -0.97 -9.52 -4.54
CA CYS A 190 0.48 -9.69 -4.67
C CYS A 190 0.85 -11.16 -4.47
N ALA A 191 1.70 -11.66 -5.36
CA ALA A 191 2.20 -13.04 -5.32
C ALA A 191 3.43 -13.23 -4.41
N ALA A 192 3.86 -12.21 -3.66
CA ALA A 192 5.00 -12.31 -2.75
C ALA A 192 4.77 -13.37 -1.65
N VAL A 193 5.75 -14.26 -1.47
CA VAL A 193 5.67 -15.38 -0.51
C VAL A 193 6.83 -15.29 0.49
N GLY A 194 6.51 -15.45 1.77
CA GLY A 194 7.50 -15.46 2.85
C GLY A 194 7.96 -14.06 3.25
N SER A 195 9.20 -13.96 3.71
CA SER A 195 9.79 -12.75 4.30
C SER A 195 11.16 -12.40 3.70
N SER A 196 11.52 -13.00 2.56
CA SER A 196 12.81 -12.80 1.91
C SER A 196 12.87 -11.45 1.19
N ASP A 197 14.09 -11.06 0.82
CA ASP A 197 14.33 -9.86 0.03
C ASP A 197 13.71 -9.96 -1.38
N ALA A 198 13.67 -11.17 -1.95
CA ALA A 198 12.92 -11.49 -3.17
C ALA A 198 11.41 -11.19 -3.02
N ALA A 199 10.82 -11.59 -1.90
CA ALA A 199 9.41 -11.30 -1.60
C ALA A 199 9.16 -9.79 -1.45
N LEU A 200 10.11 -9.05 -0.86
CA LEU A 200 10.03 -7.59 -0.77
C LEU A 200 10.05 -6.95 -2.16
N VAL A 201 10.92 -7.38 -3.07
CA VAL A 201 10.96 -6.88 -4.47
C VAL A 201 9.62 -7.07 -5.18
N VAL A 202 9.05 -8.28 -5.13
CA VAL A 202 7.75 -8.58 -5.76
C VAL A 202 6.65 -7.66 -5.18
N LEU A 203 6.67 -7.44 -3.86
CA LEU A 203 5.72 -6.56 -3.20
C LEU A 203 5.91 -5.09 -3.59
N MET A 204 7.15 -4.59 -3.68
CA MET A 204 7.45 -3.23 -4.13
C MET A 204 7.01 -3.01 -5.57
N SER A 205 7.29 -3.95 -6.47
CA SER A 205 6.85 -3.94 -7.86
C SER A 205 5.32 -3.87 -7.98
N THR A 206 4.63 -4.75 -7.26
CA THR A 206 3.16 -4.78 -7.25
C THR A 206 2.58 -3.47 -6.66
N PHE A 207 3.15 -2.98 -5.56
CA PHE A 207 2.73 -1.72 -4.94
C PHE A 207 2.82 -0.55 -5.90
N TRP A 208 3.97 -0.35 -6.55
CA TRP A 208 4.14 0.81 -7.43
C TRP A 208 3.31 0.72 -8.70
N SER A 209 3.18 -0.48 -9.28
CA SER A 209 2.27 -0.70 -10.42
C SER A 209 0.82 -0.35 -10.05
N THR A 210 0.37 -0.81 -8.89
CA THR A 210 -1.00 -0.53 -8.43
C THR A 210 -1.21 0.93 -8.01
N ALA A 211 -0.17 1.61 -7.50
CA ALA A 211 -0.21 3.04 -7.25
C ALA A 211 -0.38 3.86 -8.53
N VAL A 212 0.31 3.48 -9.62
CA VAL A 212 0.12 4.08 -10.96
C VAL A 212 -1.30 3.85 -11.46
N ASP A 213 -1.85 2.63 -11.31
CA ASP A 213 -3.23 2.33 -11.69
C ASP A 213 -4.24 3.20 -10.92
N LEU A 214 -4.05 3.37 -9.60
CA LEU A 214 -4.90 4.24 -8.79
C LEU A 214 -4.85 5.68 -9.30
N LEU A 215 -3.66 6.25 -9.50
CA LEU A 215 -3.54 7.66 -9.87
C LEU A 215 -4.04 7.96 -11.28
N ASN A 216 -3.96 6.99 -12.20
CA ASN A 216 -4.45 7.14 -13.57
C ASN A 216 -5.96 6.95 -13.72
N ALA A 217 -6.59 6.18 -12.81
CA ALA A 217 -8.05 6.03 -12.82
C ALA A 217 -8.74 7.29 -12.27
N PRO A 218 -9.92 7.68 -12.78
CA PRO A 218 -10.78 8.66 -12.13
C PRO A 218 -11.17 8.20 -10.70
N PRO A 219 -11.28 9.10 -9.70
CA PRO A 219 -11.65 8.74 -8.33
C PRO A 219 -13.00 8.01 -8.20
N GLU A 220 -13.97 8.31 -9.07
CA GLU A 220 -15.28 7.66 -9.16
C GLU A 220 -15.21 6.21 -9.68
N ASP A 221 -14.20 5.90 -10.50
CA ASP A 221 -13.98 4.55 -11.01
C ASP A 221 -13.15 3.73 -10.01
N LEU A 222 -12.20 4.38 -9.33
CA LEU A 222 -11.31 3.75 -8.36
C LEU A 222 -10.92 4.74 -7.27
N SER A 223 -11.58 4.64 -6.11
CA SER A 223 -11.34 5.56 -4.99
C SER A 223 -10.11 5.13 -4.18
N THR A 224 -9.91 3.83 -3.98
CA THR A 224 -8.85 3.30 -3.12
C THR A 224 -8.50 1.87 -3.51
N LEU A 225 -7.30 1.42 -3.09
CA LEU A 225 -6.84 0.05 -3.28
C LEU A 225 -6.53 -0.62 -1.94
N LEU A 226 -6.97 -1.85 -1.78
CA LEU A 226 -6.50 -2.77 -0.75
C LEU A 226 -5.58 -3.80 -1.41
N LEU A 227 -4.29 -3.49 -1.50
CA LEU A 227 -3.29 -4.40 -2.02
C LEU A 227 -3.10 -5.57 -1.05
N CYS A 228 -3.54 -6.75 -1.47
CA CYS A 228 -3.58 -7.97 -0.67
C CYS A 228 -2.33 -8.82 -0.92
N ALA A 229 -1.50 -9.03 0.10
CA ALA A 229 -0.32 -9.88 0.03
C ALA A 229 -0.46 -11.07 1.02
N PRO A 230 -1.31 -12.07 0.69
CA PRO A 230 -1.71 -13.13 1.63
C PRO A 230 -0.56 -13.98 2.16
N HIS A 231 0.51 -14.11 1.39
CA HIS A 231 1.66 -14.93 1.74
C HIS A 231 2.90 -14.14 2.14
N PHE A 232 2.84 -12.80 2.12
CA PHE A 232 3.95 -11.95 2.56
C PHE A 232 3.92 -11.80 4.08
N ALA A 233 5.01 -12.20 4.72
CA ALA A 233 5.29 -12.05 6.14
C ALA A 233 4.14 -12.50 7.09
N PRO A 234 3.33 -13.54 6.80
CA PRO A 234 2.07 -13.80 7.51
C PRO A 234 2.21 -14.02 9.03
N ARG A 235 3.43 -14.34 9.49
CA ARG A 235 3.79 -14.52 10.90
C ARG A 235 5.04 -13.73 11.30
N ASP A 236 5.62 -12.97 10.37
CA ASP A 236 6.88 -12.26 10.55
C ASP A 236 6.62 -10.76 10.59
N HIS A 237 6.23 -10.29 11.77
CA HIS A 237 5.93 -8.88 11.96
C HIS A 237 7.16 -7.98 11.75
N ASP A 238 8.38 -8.49 11.88
CA ASP A 238 9.59 -7.67 11.67
C ASP A 238 9.82 -7.43 10.18
N ALA A 239 9.59 -8.44 9.34
CA ALA A 239 9.55 -8.27 7.88
C ALA A 239 8.44 -7.30 7.45
N PHE A 240 7.25 -7.41 8.05
CA PHE A 240 6.18 -6.42 7.85
C PHE A 240 6.62 -5.00 8.24
N ALA A 241 7.21 -4.82 9.43
CA ALA A 241 7.66 -3.50 9.88
C ALA A 241 8.74 -2.91 8.94
N ARG A 242 9.73 -3.72 8.53
CA ARG A 242 10.75 -3.31 7.54
C ARG A 242 10.11 -2.89 6.21
N MET A 243 9.17 -3.68 5.70
CA MET A 243 8.43 -3.36 4.47
C MET A 243 7.69 -2.03 4.57
N THR A 244 6.95 -1.78 5.66
CA THR A 244 6.23 -0.50 5.81
C THR A 244 7.17 0.70 5.90
N ALA A 245 8.32 0.56 6.58
CA ALA A 245 9.33 1.60 6.68
C ALA A 245 9.99 1.86 5.31
N CYS A 246 10.26 0.80 4.54
CA CYS A 246 10.75 0.87 3.18
C CYS A 246 9.80 1.69 2.30
N LEU A 247 8.51 1.30 2.23
CA LEU A 247 7.50 1.99 1.43
C LEU A 247 7.34 3.47 1.81
N VAL A 248 7.26 3.79 3.10
CA VAL A 248 7.12 5.18 3.56
C VAL A 248 8.36 6.02 3.19
N LYS A 249 9.57 5.45 3.33
CA LYS A 249 10.81 6.14 2.95
C LYS A 249 10.86 6.33 1.43
N ASN A 250 10.46 5.32 0.64
CA ASN A 250 10.41 5.41 -0.81
C ASN A 250 9.41 6.48 -1.27
N LEU A 251 8.18 6.48 -0.75
CA LEU A 251 7.16 7.48 -1.05
C LEU A 251 7.68 8.91 -0.86
N LYS A 252 8.30 9.21 0.28
CA LYS A 252 8.86 10.54 0.54
C LYS A 252 9.99 10.90 -0.42
N LEU A 253 10.86 9.95 -0.72
CA LEU A 253 11.98 10.17 -1.62
C LEU A 253 11.54 10.51 -3.04
N VAL A 254 10.51 9.81 -3.53
CA VAL A 254 9.92 10.09 -4.83
C VAL A 254 8.84 11.18 -4.79
N GLN A 255 8.74 11.87 -3.65
CA GLN A 255 7.78 12.96 -3.39
C GLN A 255 6.33 12.55 -3.69
N ALA A 256 5.96 11.30 -3.47
CA ALA A 256 4.61 10.79 -3.71
C ALA A 256 3.68 10.91 -2.49
N ASP A 257 4.18 11.38 -1.35
CA ASP A 257 3.44 11.51 -0.09
C ASP A 257 2.34 12.59 -0.13
N HIS A 258 2.42 13.54 -1.06
CA HIS A 258 1.34 14.49 -1.34
C HIS A 258 0.25 13.92 -2.27
N LEU A 259 0.48 12.76 -2.89
CA LEU A 259 -0.47 12.11 -3.82
C LEU A 259 -1.11 10.88 -3.18
N LEU A 260 -0.34 10.14 -2.38
CA LEU A 260 -0.72 8.88 -1.78
C LEU A 260 -0.59 8.93 -0.27
N SER A 261 -1.60 8.37 0.40
CA SER A 261 -1.59 8.09 1.83
C SER A 261 -1.67 6.59 2.04
N LEU A 262 -0.87 6.05 2.96
CA LEU A 262 -0.83 4.62 3.24
C LEU A 262 -1.44 4.28 4.58
N VAL A 263 -2.08 3.11 4.64
CA VAL A 263 -2.50 2.47 5.88
C VAL A 263 -2.15 0.98 5.82
N PHE A 264 -1.50 0.48 6.86
CA PHE A 264 -0.98 -0.89 6.86
C PHE A 264 -1.76 -1.82 7.79
N PHE A 265 -2.03 -3.03 7.30
CA PHE A 265 -2.67 -4.10 8.07
C PHE A 265 -1.83 -5.37 8.04
N HIS A 266 -1.89 -6.13 9.13
CA HIS A 266 -1.13 -7.38 9.27
C HIS A 266 -1.90 -8.39 10.14
N PRO A 267 -1.83 -9.71 9.88
CA PRO A 267 -2.56 -10.70 10.67
C PRO A 267 -2.21 -10.68 12.16
N LEU A 268 -0.94 -10.41 12.46
CA LEU A 268 -0.41 -10.29 13.82
C LEU A 268 -0.09 -8.85 14.19
N TYR A 269 -0.78 -7.85 13.62
CA TYR A 269 -0.49 -6.44 13.88
C TYR A 269 -0.36 -6.17 15.38
N ASP A 270 0.76 -5.54 15.73
CA ASP A 270 1.08 -5.07 17.07
C ASP A 270 1.79 -3.72 16.97
N ARG A 271 1.10 -2.66 17.42
CA ARG A 271 1.66 -1.31 17.38
C ARG A 271 2.98 -1.20 18.14
N SER A 272 3.20 -1.97 19.21
CA SER A 272 4.43 -1.89 20.02
C SER A 272 5.68 -2.34 19.27
N ARG A 273 5.52 -3.12 18.18
CA ARG A 273 6.61 -3.61 17.32
C ARG A 273 6.89 -2.71 16.11
N ILE A 274 6.14 -1.62 15.96
CA ILE A 274 6.38 -0.62 14.91
C ILE A 274 7.26 0.48 15.49
N HIS A 275 8.41 0.72 14.85
CA HIS A 275 9.35 1.74 15.30
C HIS A 275 9.07 3.12 14.66
N PRO A 276 9.26 4.21 15.42
CA PRO A 276 9.43 4.25 16.88
C PRO A 276 8.15 3.83 17.65
N PRO A 277 8.28 3.12 18.79
CA PRO A 277 7.12 2.62 19.55
C PRO A 277 6.35 3.72 20.30
N ASP A 278 6.98 4.87 20.52
CA ASP A 278 6.56 5.99 21.35
C ASP A 278 6.29 7.29 20.56
N ALA A 279 6.42 7.25 19.23
CA ALA A 279 6.11 8.37 18.36
C ALA A 279 5.26 7.94 17.16
N MET A 280 4.60 8.89 16.51
CA MET A 280 3.75 8.62 15.35
C MET A 280 4.58 8.02 14.21
N THR A 281 4.04 6.97 13.57
CA THR A 281 4.61 6.37 12.37
C THR A 281 3.55 6.42 11.26
N HIS A 282 3.92 6.92 10.08
CA HIS A 282 3.00 7.10 8.96
C HIS A 282 2.29 5.77 8.62
N GLY A 283 0.97 5.83 8.44
CA GLY A 283 0.12 4.67 8.12
C GLY A 283 -0.15 3.67 9.24
N HIS A 284 0.38 3.90 10.45
CA HIS A 284 0.19 3.05 11.62
C HIS A 284 -0.74 3.67 12.66
N LEU A 285 -1.17 2.89 13.65
CA LEU A 285 -1.93 3.43 14.80
C LEU A 285 -1.06 4.40 15.63
N PRO A 286 -1.68 5.30 16.42
CA PRO A 286 -0.96 6.03 17.45
C PRO A 286 -0.23 5.09 18.43
N PRO A 287 0.90 5.53 19.03
CA PRO A 287 1.59 4.77 20.09
C PRO A 287 0.66 4.29 21.20
N GLU A 288 0.87 3.07 21.70
CA GLU A 288 0.08 2.51 22.80
C GLU A 288 0.08 3.43 24.06
N PRO A 289 1.21 4.06 24.46
CA PRO A 289 1.20 5.00 25.58
C PRO A 289 0.28 6.20 25.42
N TRP A 290 -0.13 6.55 24.18
CA TRP A 290 -1.01 7.68 23.92
C TRP A 290 -2.49 7.32 24.05
N LEU A 291 -2.84 6.03 24.11
CA LEU A 291 -4.23 5.55 24.16
C LEU A 291 -5.09 6.23 25.25
N PRO A 292 -4.63 6.40 26.51
CA PRO A 292 -5.42 7.08 27.52
C PRO A 292 -5.80 8.51 27.11
N SER A 293 -4.87 9.25 26.49
CA SER A 293 -5.12 10.62 26.04
C SER A 293 -6.12 10.71 24.89
N TYR A 294 -6.18 9.69 24.02
CA TYR A 294 -7.26 9.58 23.03
C TYR A 294 -8.60 9.26 23.69
N LEU A 295 -8.64 8.29 24.61
CA LEU A 295 -9.88 7.84 25.24
C LEU A 295 -10.55 8.96 26.07
N ARG A 296 -9.77 9.86 26.68
CA ARG A 296 -10.27 11.05 27.39
C ARG A 296 -11.12 11.99 26.53
N LEU A 297 -11.00 11.92 25.20
CA LEU A 297 -11.83 12.72 24.30
C LEU A 297 -13.31 12.28 24.30
N ALA A 298 -13.58 11.03 24.68
CA ALA A 298 -14.90 10.43 24.59
C ALA A 298 -15.39 9.77 25.90
N HIS A 299 -14.51 9.52 26.87
CA HIS A 299 -14.79 8.78 28.09
C HIS A 299 -14.15 9.43 29.32
N SER A 300 -14.74 9.20 30.49
CA SER A 300 -14.24 9.68 31.78
C SER A 300 -12.99 8.92 32.26
N GLU A 301 -12.18 9.54 33.14
CA GLU A 301 -11.00 8.87 33.73
C GLU A 301 -11.36 7.58 34.48
N GLU A 302 -12.49 7.56 35.17
CA GLU A 302 -12.96 6.39 35.92
C GLU A 302 -13.27 5.21 34.98
N GLU A 303 -13.99 5.47 33.88
CA GLU A 303 -14.27 4.49 32.83
C GLU A 303 -12.98 3.92 32.22
N ILE A 304 -12.00 4.79 31.95
CA ILE A 304 -10.72 4.40 31.35
C ILE A 304 -9.89 3.57 32.35
N ALA A 305 -9.86 3.97 33.63
CA ALA A 305 -9.12 3.26 34.67
C ALA A 305 -9.63 1.83 34.91
N ASN A 306 -10.90 1.56 34.57
CA ASN A 306 -11.50 0.23 34.65
C ASN A 306 -11.12 -0.71 33.50
N LEU A 307 -10.45 -0.21 32.45
CA LEU A 307 -9.95 -1.05 31.37
C LEU A 307 -8.64 -1.74 31.75
N THR A 308 -8.59 -3.06 31.57
CA THR A 308 -7.36 -3.83 31.69
C THR A 308 -6.40 -3.55 30.52
N LYS A 309 -5.10 -3.83 30.71
CA LYS A 309 -4.10 -3.74 29.63
C LYS A 309 -4.49 -4.60 28.42
N ASP A 310 -5.02 -5.81 28.65
CA ASP A 310 -5.42 -6.70 27.56
C ASP A 310 -6.62 -6.16 26.78
N GLN A 311 -7.54 -5.45 27.43
CA GLN A 311 -8.63 -4.75 26.73
C GLN A 311 -8.11 -3.58 25.90
N LEU A 312 -7.16 -2.79 26.41
CA LEU A 312 -6.54 -1.70 25.65
C LEU A 312 -5.76 -2.23 24.45
N LYS A 313 -5.05 -3.36 24.58
CA LYS A 313 -4.35 -4.03 23.48
C LYS A 313 -5.28 -4.46 22.34
N ARG A 314 -6.59 -4.57 22.58
CA ARG A 314 -7.56 -4.83 21.50
C ARG A 314 -7.64 -3.70 20.47
N ALA A 315 -7.11 -2.51 20.77
CA ALA A 315 -6.94 -1.43 19.81
C ALA A 315 -6.18 -1.88 18.54
N ASN A 316 -5.21 -2.81 18.69
CA ASN A 316 -4.46 -3.37 17.56
C ASN A 316 -5.35 -4.05 16.52
N TYR A 317 -6.54 -4.54 16.89
CA TYR A 317 -7.47 -5.14 15.93
C TYR A 317 -8.02 -4.15 14.89
N GLN A 318 -7.87 -2.84 15.09
CA GLN A 318 -8.15 -1.84 14.04
C GLN A 318 -7.22 -2.00 12.81
N ARG A 319 -6.07 -2.66 12.98
CA ARG A 319 -5.10 -2.94 11.90
C ARG A 319 -4.83 -4.43 11.71
N ARG A 320 -5.59 -5.32 12.36
CA ARG A 320 -5.53 -6.75 12.07
C ARG A 320 -6.45 -7.08 10.90
N ALA A 321 -5.89 -7.76 9.92
CA ALA A 321 -6.60 -8.23 8.74
C ALA A 321 -6.20 -9.69 8.46
N PRO A 322 -6.98 -10.45 7.67
CA PRO A 322 -6.67 -11.83 7.32
C PRO A 322 -5.29 -12.02 6.70
N PHE A 323 -4.79 -10.99 6.02
CA PHE A 323 -3.54 -10.97 5.28
C PHE A 323 -2.72 -9.73 5.61
N THR A 324 -1.46 -9.70 5.15
CA THR A 324 -0.75 -8.43 5.01
C THR A 324 -1.45 -7.62 3.92
N VAL A 325 -1.86 -6.40 4.25
CA VAL A 325 -2.59 -5.52 3.32
C VAL A 325 -2.03 -4.11 3.41
N ILE A 326 -1.85 -3.49 2.24
CA ILE A 326 -1.54 -2.07 2.11
C ILE A 326 -2.79 -1.40 1.55
N ASN A 327 -3.41 -0.54 2.35
CA ASN A 327 -4.46 0.33 1.87
C ASN A 327 -3.81 1.60 1.29
N VAL A 328 -3.99 1.79 -0.01
CA VAL A 328 -3.48 2.92 -0.78
C VAL A 328 -4.65 3.88 -1.01
N LEU A 329 -4.52 5.07 -0.44
CA LEU A 329 -5.51 6.14 -0.45
C LEU A 329 -4.97 7.29 -1.29
N ARG A 330 -5.87 8.04 -1.94
CA ARG A 330 -5.51 9.32 -2.56
C ARG A 330 -5.44 10.40 -1.50
N SER A 331 -4.36 11.17 -1.48
CA SER A 331 -4.16 12.21 -0.46
C SER A 331 -5.24 13.31 -0.53
N ASP A 332 -5.75 13.66 -1.72
CA ASP A 332 -6.83 14.64 -1.88
C ASP A 332 -8.15 14.20 -1.21
N GLN A 333 -8.48 12.90 -1.27
CA GLN A 333 -9.63 12.33 -0.58
C GLN A 333 -9.40 12.27 0.94
N VAL A 334 -8.17 11.98 1.38
CA VAL A 334 -7.80 12.00 2.80
C VAL A 334 -7.91 13.42 3.36
N GLU A 335 -7.39 14.42 2.67
CA GLU A 335 -7.51 15.83 3.08
C GLU A 335 -8.98 16.24 3.22
N LYS A 336 -9.84 15.87 2.25
CA LYS A 336 -11.28 16.10 2.35
C LYS A 336 -11.91 15.37 3.53
N ALA A 337 -11.50 14.14 3.82
CA ALA A 337 -11.94 13.42 5.02
C ALA A 337 -11.56 14.17 6.30
N GLU A 338 -10.35 14.73 6.36
CA GLU A 338 -9.86 15.54 7.48
C GLU A 338 -10.56 16.91 7.62
N THR A 339 -11.23 17.41 6.59
CA THR A 339 -12.10 18.61 6.73
C THR A 339 -13.41 18.30 7.45
N VAL A 340 -13.91 17.07 7.30
CA VAL A 340 -15.16 16.61 7.94
C VAL A 340 -14.89 16.09 9.35
N VAL A 341 -13.70 15.54 9.57
CA VAL A 341 -13.28 14.98 10.86
C VAL A 341 -12.55 16.06 11.66
N PRO A 342 -12.99 16.39 12.89
CA PRO A 342 -12.39 17.47 13.65
C PRO A 342 -10.95 17.16 14.03
N TRP A 343 -10.11 18.18 13.91
CA TRP A 343 -8.78 18.19 14.53
C TRP A 343 -8.92 18.40 16.03
N GLU A 344 -8.27 17.56 16.81
CA GLU A 344 -8.30 17.62 18.26
C GLU A 344 -6.87 17.81 18.79
N LEU A 345 -6.77 18.39 19.98
CA LEU A 345 -5.51 18.51 20.71
C LEU A 345 -5.50 17.48 21.84
N ILE A 346 -4.51 16.59 21.81
CA ILE A 346 -4.28 15.62 22.88
C ILE A 346 -2.99 15.97 23.62
N GLU A 347 -2.91 15.53 24.88
CA GLU A 347 -1.72 15.65 25.71
C GLU A 347 -1.23 14.23 26.06
N PRO A 348 -0.46 13.56 25.18
CA PRO A 348 0.04 12.21 25.44
C PRO A 348 1.00 12.14 26.62
N GLU A 349 1.73 13.23 26.89
CA GLU A 349 2.66 13.39 28.00
C GLU A 349 2.44 14.77 28.64
N PRO A 350 2.64 14.94 29.97
CA PRO A 350 2.49 16.23 30.62
C PRO A 350 3.29 17.34 29.93
N GLY A 351 2.62 18.41 29.51
CA GLY A 351 3.21 19.55 28.83
C GLY A 351 3.43 19.37 27.32
N ARG A 352 3.22 18.17 26.77
CA ARG A 352 3.36 17.90 25.33
C ARG A 352 2.00 17.86 24.67
N ARG A 353 1.67 18.90 23.90
CA ARG A 353 0.41 18.99 23.14
C ARG A 353 0.64 18.58 21.70
N VAL A 354 -0.16 17.63 21.20
CA VAL A 354 -0.08 17.12 19.83
C VAL A 354 -1.44 17.31 19.16
N ARG A 355 -1.43 17.93 17.97
CA ARG A 355 -2.62 18.10 17.14
C ARG A 355 -2.78 16.87 16.24
N VAL A 356 -3.97 16.26 16.26
CA VAL A 356 -4.26 15.00 15.57
C VAL A 356 -5.62 15.04 14.90
N SER A 357 -5.72 14.49 13.69
CA SER A 357 -6.99 14.30 12.99
C SER A 357 -7.59 12.94 13.36
N GLY A 358 -8.92 12.83 13.35
CA GLY A 358 -9.60 11.55 13.61
C GLY A 358 -9.51 11.00 15.01
N ALA A 359 -9.03 11.79 15.98
CA ALA A 359 -8.76 11.32 17.33
C ALA A 359 -10.01 10.78 18.04
N ARG A 360 -11.16 11.44 17.87
CA ARG A 360 -12.43 11.00 18.45
C ARG A 360 -12.94 9.71 17.81
N VAL A 361 -12.80 9.56 16.50
CA VAL A 361 -13.17 8.33 15.78
C VAL A 361 -12.29 7.17 16.27
N TYR A 362 -10.98 7.40 16.37
CA TYR A 362 -10.04 6.43 16.90
C TYR A 362 -10.34 6.05 18.36
N ALA A 363 -10.67 7.02 19.22
CA ALA A 363 -11.06 6.77 20.61
C ALA A 363 -12.32 5.92 20.70
N GLN A 364 -13.35 6.22 19.90
CA GLN A 364 -14.59 5.45 19.85
C GLN A 364 -14.39 4.03 19.33
N ASN A 365 -13.55 3.84 18.30
CA ASN A 365 -13.17 2.52 17.80
C ASN A 365 -12.45 1.71 18.87
N THR A 366 -11.46 2.32 19.51
CA THR A 366 -10.68 1.71 20.59
C THR A 366 -11.59 1.28 21.74
N TRP A 367 -12.49 2.15 22.18
CA TRP A 367 -13.44 1.84 23.24
C TRP A 367 -14.36 0.67 22.88
N ARG A 368 -14.92 0.67 21.66
CA ARG A 368 -15.78 -0.42 21.18
C ARG A 368 -15.05 -1.76 21.16
N LEU A 369 -13.81 -1.80 20.68
CA LEU A 369 -12.99 -3.01 20.67
C LEU A 369 -12.59 -3.46 22.08
N ALA A 370 -12.36 -2.52 23.00
CA ALA A 370 -12.03 -2.84 24.38
C ALA A 370 -13.22 -3.42 25.17
N THR A 371 -14.44 -2.97 24.87
CA THR A 371 -15.62 -3.20 25.74
C THR A 371 -16.74 -4.03 25.13
N LYS A 372 -16.91 -4.03 23.80
CA LYS A 372 -18.10 -4.57 23.13
C LYS A 372 -17.81 -5.63 22.07
N SER A 373 -16.57 -5.74 21.59
CA SER A 373 -16.25 -6.64 20.48
C SER A 373 -16.40 -8.11 20.85
N GLN A 374 -16.87 -8.88 19.87
CA GLN A 374 -16.83 -10.34 19.88
C GLN A 374 -15.71 -10.82 18.96
N GLN A 375 -15.02 -11.88 19.39
CA GLN A 375 -14.02 -12.53 18.57
C GLN A 375 -14.71 -13.39 17.52
N ARG A 376 -14.31 -13.23 16.26
CA ARG A 376 -14.70 -14.06 15.14
C ARG A 376 -13.48 -14.71 14.53
N THR A 377 -13.72 -15.83 13.87
CA THR A 377 -12.72 -16.56 13.09
C THR A 377 -13.19 -16.55 11.64
N ASP A 378 -12.35 -16.06 10.74
CA ASP A 378 -12.63 -16.18 9.31
C ASP A 378 -12.61 -17.67 8.92
N PRO A 379 -13.67 -18.19 8.27
CA PRO A 379 -13.78 -19.62 8.00
C PRO A 379 -12.76 -20.14 6.98
N ASP A 380 -12.25 -19.28 6.11
CA ASP A 380 -11.36 -19.69 5.01
C ASP A 380 -9.89 -19.68 5.45
N THR A 381 -9.51 -18.71 6.30
CA THR A 381 -8.12 -18.51 6.73
C THR A 381 -7.85 -18.95 8.17
N GLY A 382 -8.89 -19.15 8.98
CA GLY A 382 -8.77 -19.33 10.43
C GLY A 382 -8.31 -18.04 11.16
N HIS A 383 -8.26 -16.90 10.47
CA HIS A 383 -7.78 -15.65 11.05
C HIS A 383 -8.75 -15.11 12.10
N LEU A 384 -8.21 -14.68 13.24
CA LEU A 384 -8.98 -14.09 14.33
C LEU A 384 -9.10 -12.59 14.16
N TYR A 385 -10.32 -12.08 14.09
CA TYR A 385 -10.60 -10.64 14.10
C TYR A 385 -11.71 -10.32 15.10
N LEU A 386 -11.85 -9.03 15.43
CA LEU A 386 -12.89 -8.53 16.33
C LEU A 386 -14.00 -7.87 15.50
N ALA A 387 -15.22 -8.34 15.68
CA ALA A 387 -16.43 -7.74 15.11
C ALA A 387 -17.29 -7.14 16.24
N GLY A 388 -18.04 -6.09 15.93
CA GLY A 388 -18.83 -5.29 16.87
C GLY A 388 -20.31 -5.61 16.83
#